data_AF-A0A093G4I3-F1
#
_entry.id   AF-A0A093G4I3-F1
#
_cell.length_a   1.000
_cell.length_b   1.000
_cell.length_c   1.000
_cell.angle_alpha   90.00
_cell.angle_beta   90.00
_cell.angle_gamma   90.00
#
_symmetry.space_group_name_H-M   'P 1'
#
loop_
_entity.id
_entity.type
_entity.pdbx_description
1 polymer ?
#
loop_
_entity_poly.entity_id
_entity_poly.type
_entity_poly.pdbx_seq_one_letter_code
_entity_poly.pdbx_strand_id
1 'polypeptide(L)'
;EAFAYLAYNDSSQCVAYEAKPACFGPQLPAEELTVYLMEVRPPKACHAIENPPAPRTASEIYVALIKAGECSFVQKVLHAQQAGYQIAVVHNVGSEQLITMRAEDKEMEQLVKIPSLFTGQSASLHLQRVLQCKKGEYIQLLPPKRGLSACEDSVKTLQGRPTWQGFWVRLCIVPAAISVVVGFTWYKRAHKTKQPTYRQGDLYKACMLCMAKYKKQDALKMKILPPSLTSH
;
A
#
# COMPACT_ATOMS: atom_id res chain seq x y z
N GLU A 1 -6.21 21.23 -15.39
CA GLU A 1 -6.42 20.09 -16.32
C GLU A 1 -7.29 19.06 -15.60
N ALA A 2 -8.20 18.39 -16.31
CA ALA A 2 -9.05 17.37 -15.71
C ALA A 2 -8.30 16.03 -15.73
N PHE A 3 -8.08 15.45 -14.55
CA PHE A 3 -7.46 14.13 -14.39
C PHE A 3 -8.52 13.14 -13.87
N ALA A 4 -8.51 11.91 -14.37
CA ALA A 4 -9.19 10.78 -13.75
C ALA A 4 -8.16 9.96 -12.97
N TYR A 5 -8.61 9.12 -12.04
CA TYR A 5 -7.72 8.18 -11.37
C TYR A 5 -8.18 6.74 -11.62
N LEU A 6 -7.22 5.88 -11.93
CA LEU A 6 -7.39 4.43 -11.96
C LEU A 6 -7.04 3.91 -10.56
N ALA A 7 -8.06 3.63 -9.75
CA ALA A 7 -7.87 3.12 -8.40
C ALA A 7 -8.00 1.60 -8.35
N TYR A 8 -7.05 0.98 -7.65
CA TYR A 8 -6.99 -0.43 -7.36
C TYR A 8 -7.02 -0.63 -5.85
N ASN A 9 -7.93 -1.49 -5.39
CA ASN A 9 -7.99 -1.88 -3.99
C ASN A 9 -7.41 -3.29 -3.83
N ASP A 10 -6.13 -3.38 -3.49
CA ASP A 10 -5.59 -4.63 -2.96
C ASP A 10 -5.99 -4.74 -1.49
N SER A 11 -6.15 -5.97 -1.01
CA SER A 11 -6.48 -6.40 0.36
C SER A 11 -5.74 -5.69 1.51
N SER A 12 -4.74 -4.85 1.24
CA SER A 12 -4.05 -4.00 2.22
C SER A 12 -3.72 -2.57 1.76
N GLN A 13 -3.87 -2.21 0.47
CA GLN A 13 -3.51 -0.88 -0.04
C GLN A 13 -4.41 -0.46 -1.21
N CYS A 14 -4.93 0.78 -1.14
CA CYS A 14 -5.53 1.45 -2.28
C CYS A 14 -4.46 2.23 -3.04
N VAL A 15 -4.24 1.89 -4.31
CA VAL A 15 -3.27 2.55 -5.19
C VAL A 15 -4.03 3.23 -6.32
N ALA A 16 -3.81 4.53 -6.49
CA ALA A 16 -4.44 5.33 -7.54
C ALA A 16 -3.38 5.84 -8.54
N TYR A 17 -3.66 5.68 -9.83
CA TYR A 17 -2.83 6.21 -10.91
C TYR A 17 -3.52 7.35 -11.63
N GLU A 18 -2.78 8.42 -11.90
CA GLU A 18 -3.30 9.51 -12.72
C GLU A 18 -3.56 9.05 -14.16
N ALA A 19 -4.67 9.54 -14.70
CA ALA A 19 -5.06 9.33 -16.08
C ALA A 19 -5.59 10.63 -16.67
N LYS A 20 -5.26 10.91 -17.93
CA LYS A 20 -5.69 12.10 -18.65
C LYS A 20 -6.74 11.72 -19.70
N PRO A 21 -7.96 12.30 -19.67
CA PRO A 21 -8.95 12.07 -20.72
C PRO A 21 -8.47 12.51 -22.10
N ALA A 22 -8.91 11.80 -23.14
CA ALA A 22 -8.70 12.22 -24.52
C ALA A 22 -9.44 13.52 -24.84
N CYS A 23 -8.95 14.25 -25.84
CA CYS A 23 -9.66 15.38 -26.42
C CYS A 23 -10.74 14.98 -27.45
N PHE A 24 -11.03 13.69 -27.56
CA PHE A 24 -12.02 13.13 -28.50
C PHE A 24 -12.90 12.09 -27.80
N GLY A 25 -14.04 11.76 -28.42
CA GLY A 25 -15.04 10.88 -27.84
C GLY A 25 -15.83 11.55 -26.70
N PRO A 26 -16.78 10.81 -26.10
CA PRO A 26 -17.57 11.32 -24.98
C PRO A 26 -16.70 11.52 -23.72
N GLN A 27 -17.17 12.40 -22.86
CA GLN A 27 -16.59 12.60 -21.53
C GLN A 27 -16.89 11.39 -20.64
N LEU A 28 -15.99 11.12 -19.70
CA LEU A 28 -16.28 10.17 -18.64
C LEU A 28 -17.43 10.67 -17.75
N PRO A 29 -18.26 9.76 -17.22
CA PRO A 29 -19.25 10.11 -16.21
C PRO A 29 -18.62 10.84 -15.03
N ALA A 30 -19.39 11.78 -14.45
CA ALA A 30 -18.96 12.55 -13.27
C ALA A 30 -18.97 11.71 -11.98
N GLU A 31 -19.53 10.51 -12.06
CA GLU A 31 -19.64 9.54 -10.97
C GLU A 31 -18.52 8.51 -11.04
N GLU A 32 -18.27 7.86 -9.92
CA GLU A 32 -17.33 6.74 -9.84
C GLU A 32 -17.90 5.51 -10.55
N LEU A 33 -17.03 4.79 -11.27
CA LEU A 33 -17.42 3.59 -12.01
C LEU A 33 -16.53 2.41 -11.64
N THR A 34 -17.14 1.31 -11.21
CA THR A 34 -16.46 0.02 -11.12
C THR A 34 -16.50 -0.65 -12.49
N VAL A 35 -15.34 -0.95 -13.05
CA VAL A 35 -15.18 -1.44 -14.42
C VAL A 35 -14.21 -2.62 -14.47
N TYR A 36 -14.37 -3.49 -15.46
CA TYR A 36 -13.50 -4.65 -15.67
C TYR A 36 -12.43 -4.33 -16.73
N LEU A 37 -11.20 -4.13 -16.28
CA LEU A 37 -10.07 -3.78 -17.15
C LEU A 37 -9.38 -5.04 -17.69
N MET A 38 -9.12 -5.05 -19.00
CA MET A 38 -8.49 -6.17 -19.70
C MET A 38 -7.41 -5.68 -20.65
N GLU A 39 -6.26 -6.35 -20.66
CA GLU A 39 -5.24 -6.13 -21.70
C GLU A 39 -5.73 -6.70 -23.03
N VAL A 40 -5.70 -5.86 -24.07
CA VAL A 40 -6.19 -6.26 -25.39
C VAL A 40 -5.16 -7.07 -26.16
N ARG A 41 -5.63 -7.85 -27.14
CA ARG A 41 -4.78 -8.61 -28.06
C ARG A 41 -5.20 -8.34 -29.50
N PRO A 42 -4.29 -7.85 -30.37
CA PRO A 42 -2.91 -7.42 -30.09
C PRO A 42 -2.83 -6.17 -29.19
N PRO A 43 -1.79 -6.06 -28.33
CA PRO A 43 -1.71 -5.02 -27.28
C PRO A 43 -1.66 -3.60 -27.81
N LYS A 44 -1.20 -3.39 -29.04
CA LYS A 44 -1.14 -2.06 -29.66
C LYS A 44 -2.42 -1.65 -30.38
N ALA A 45 -3.37 -2.57 -30.58
CA ALA A 45 -4.66 -2.30 -31.23
C ALA A 45 -4.53 -1.53 -32.57
N CYS A 46 -3.49 -1.79 -33.37
CA CYS A 46 -3.36 -1.21 -34.71
C CYS A 46 -4.10 -2.01 -35.79
N HIS A 47 -4.61 -3.17 -35.41
CA HIS A 47 -5.52 -4.01 -36.19
C HIS A 47 -6.70 -4.40 -35.30
N ALA A 48 -7.67 -5.12 -35.87
CA ALA A 48 -8.77 -5.72 -35.13
C ALA A 48 -8.23 -6.50 -33.90
N ILE A 49 -8.88 -6.29 -32.76
CA ILE A 49 -8.52 -6.91 -31.49
C ILE A 49 -9.56 -7.96 -31.08
N GLU A 50 -9.17 -8.86 -30.18
CA GLU A 50 -10.08 -9.81 -29.55
C GLU A 50 -11.23 -9.10 -28.82
N ASN A 51 -12.43 -9.65 -28.92
CA ASN A 51 -13.61 -9.15 -28.21
C ASN A 51 -13.50 -9.48 -26.71
N PRO A 52 -14.10 -8.66 -25.82
CA PRO A 52 -14.25 -9.04 -24.42
C PRO A 52 -15.13 -10.30 -24.31
N PRO A 53 -15.00 -11.07 -23.21
CA PRO A 53 -15.88 -12.19 -22.95
C PRO A 53 -17.33 -11.71 -22.82
N ALA A 54 -18.27 -12.63 -23.04
CA ALA A 54 -19.69 -12.32 -22.85
C ALA A 54 -19.93 -11.77 -21.42
N PRO A 55 -20.61 -10.61 -21.30
CA PRO A 55 -20.89 -10.01 -20.00
C PRO A 55 -21.63 -11.00 -19.09
N ARG A 56 -21.19 -11.11 -17.84
CA ARG A 56 -21.90 -11.92 -16.83
C ARG A 56 -23.18 -11.24 -16.38
N THR A 57 -23.18 -9.91 -16.39
CA THR A 57 -24.30 -9.06 -16.03
C THR A 57 -24.47 -7.95 -17.08
N ALA A 58 -25.69 -7.45 -17.21
CA ALA A 58 -25.98 -6.35 -18.15
C ALA A 58 -25.26 -5.03 -17.80
N SER A 59 -24.77 -4.89 -16.56
CA SER A 59 -24.08 -3.70 -16.06
C SER A 59 -22.55 -3.81 -16.12
N GLU A 60 -22.00 -4.90 -16.65
CA GLU A 60 -20.55 -5.12 -16.67
C GLU A 60 -19.88 -4.30 -17.79
N ILE A 61 -19.06 -3.34 -17.38
CA ILE A 61 -18.34 -2.44 -18.28
C ILE A 61 -16.93 -2.98 -18.53
N TYR A 62 -16.65 -3.35 -19.79
CA TYR A 62 -15.33 -3.80 -20.21
C TYR A 62 -14.47 -2.65 -20.71
N VAL A 63 -13.25 -2.56 -20.17
CA VAL A 63 -12.27 -1.52 -20.52
C VAL A 63 -11.08 -2.15 -21.20
N ALA A 64 -10.73 -1.62 -22.37
CA ALA A 64 -9.56 -2.03 -23.14
C ALA A 64 -8.31 -1.32 -22.60
N LEU A 65 -7.33 -2.07 -22.08
CA LEU A 65 -5.99 -1.58 -21.77
C LEU A 65 -5.10 -1.77 -23.01
N ILE A 66 -4.65 -0.66 -23.59
CA ILE A 66 -3.96 -0.60 -24.89
C ILE A 66 -2.58 0.03 -24.72
N LYS A 67 -1.57 -0.55 -25.36
CA LYS A 67 -0.21 -0.04 -25.40
C LYS A 67 -0.06 1.09 -26.41
N ALA A 68 0.56 2.20 -26.01
CA ALA A 68 0.88 3.32 -26.90
C ALA A 68 1.91 2.95 -28.00
N GLY A 69 1.88 3.71 -29.10
CA GLY A 69 2.82 3.62 -30.24
C GLY A 69 2.27 2.93 -31.49
N GLU A 70 3.08 2.89 -32.56
CA GLU A 70 2.80 2.33 -33.92
C GLU A 70 1.70 3.00 -34.75
N CYS A 71 0.53 3.29 -34.19
CA CYS A 71 -0.60 3.90 -34.88
C CYS A 71 -1.25 4.99 -34.02
N SER A 72 -2.16 5.78 -34.63
CA SER A 72 -2.80 6.91 -33.97
C SER A 72 -3.68 6.48 -32.79
N PHE A 73 -3.87 7.38 -31.81
CA PHE A 73 -4.72 7.10 -30.64
C PHE A 73 -6.19 6.88 -31.04
N VAL A 74 -6.67 7.61 -32.03
CA VAL A 74 -8.04 7.44 -32.56
C VAL A 74 -8.21 6.03 -33.14
N GLN A 75 -7.27 5.55 -33.96
CA GLN A 75 -7.34 4.21 -34.53
C GLN A 75 -7.37 3.11 -33.45
N LYS A 76 -6.55 3.25 -32.40
CA LYS A 76 -6.56 2.34 -31.24
C LYS A 76 -7.93 2.27 -30.57
N VAL A 77 -8.52 3.43 -30.29
CA VAL A 77 -9.81 3.53 -29.61
C VAL A 77 -10.95 3.03 -30.51
N LEU A 78 -10.87 3.25 -31.83
CA LEU A 78 -11.84 2.71 -32.79
C LEU A 78 -11.81 1.18 -32.86
N HIS A 79 -10.64 0.55 -32.86
CA HIS A 79 -10.57 -0.91 -32.81
C HIS A 79 -11.12 -1.47 -31.50
N ALA A 80 -10.88 -0.80 -30.36
CA ALA A 80 -11.48 -1.18 -29.09
C ALA A 80 -13.01 -1.06 -29.11
N GLN A 81 -13.53 0.03 -29.66
CA GLN A 81 -14.97 0.23 -29.85
C GLN A 81 -15.58 -0.85 -30.75
N GLN A 82 -14.94 -1.18 -31.88
CA GLN A 82 -15.41 -2.19 -32.81
C GLN A 82 -15.44 -3.59 -32.21
N ALA A 83 -14.50 -3.90 -31.31
CA ALA A 83 -14.46 -5.14 -30.57
C ALA A 83 -15.49 -5.21 -29.42
N GLY A 84 -16.22 -4.12 -29.13
CA GLY A 84 -17.27 -4.07 -28.12
C GLY A 84 -16.82 -3.62 -26.72
N TYR A 85 -15.61 -3.07 -26.59
CA TYR A 85 -15.20 -2.40 -25.36
C TYR A 85 -15.93 -1.08 -25.20
N GLN A 86 -16.21 -0.70 -23.95
CA GLN A 86 -17.02 0.47 -23.64
C GLN A 86 -16.18 1.67 -23.19
N ILE A 87 -14.92 1.43 -22.80
CA ILE A 87 -13.93 2.46 -22.44
C ILE A 87 -12.56 1.98 -22.94
N ALA A 88 -11.71 2.91 -23.36
CA ALA A 88 -10.32 2.61 -23.72
C ALA A 88 -9.33 3.35 -22.83
N VAL A 89 -8.37 2.63 -22.26
CA VAL A 89 -7.25 3.17 -21.48
C VAL A 89 -5.97 2.89 -22.26
N VAL A 90 -5.33 3.92 -22.78
CA VAL A 90 -4.03 3.84 -23.43
C VAL A 90 -2.94 4.10 -22.39
N HIS A 91 -1.94 3.24 -22.30
CA HIS A 91 -0.83 3.45 -21.38
C HIS A 91 0.47 3.74 -22.11
N ASN A 92 1.30 4.57 -21.49
CA ASN A 92 2.63 4.89 -21.98
C ASN A 92 3.60 3.68 -21.88
N VAL A 93 4.72 3.77 -22.59
CA VAL A 93 5.78 2.75 -22.65
C VAL A 93 7.10 3.41 -22.32
N GLY A 94 7.75 3.02 -21.23
CA GLY A 94 9.03 3.59 -20.80
C GLY A 94 8.94 4.93 -20.07
N SER A 95 7.74 5.42 -19.74
CA SER A 95 7.56 6.74 -19.14
C SER A 95 6.25 6.85 -18.34
N GLU A 96 6.24 7.73 -17.32
CA GLU A 96 5.04 8.13 -16.58
C GLU A 96 4.39 9.40 -17.12
N GLN A 97 5.02 10.04 -18.13
CA GLN A 97 4.51 11.28 -18.69
C GLN A 97 3.15 11.06 -19.35
N LEU A 98 2.15 11.83 -18.91
CA LEU A 98 0.82 11.84 -19.50
C LEU A 98 0.79 12.67 -20.77
N ILE A 99 0.29 12.07 -21.85
CA ILE A 99 0.14 12.71 -23.15
C ILE A 99 -1.33 13.10 -23.34
N THR A 100 -1.56 14.30 -23.88
CA THR A 100 -2.90 14.71 -24.32
C THR A 100 -3.21 14.02 -25.64
N MET A 101 -4.05 12.99 -25.62
CA MET A 101 -4.48 12.33 -26.85
C MET A 101 -5.39 13.25 -27.66
N ARG A 102 -4.94 13.60 -28.87
CA ARG A 102 -5.69 14.41 -29.85
C ARG A 102 -5.93 13.59 -31.10
N ALA A 103 -7.01 13.89 -31.80
CA ALA A 103 -7.24 13.36 -33.12
C ALA A 103 -6.36 14.10 -34.13
N GLU A 104 -5.74 13.34 -35.03
CA GLU A 104 -5.02 13.89 -36.19
C GLU A 104 -5.99 14.21 -37.34
N ASP A 105 -7.02 13.37 -37.49
CA ASP A 105 -8.07 13.47 -38.50
C ASP A 105 -9.44 13.70 -37.83
N LYS A 106 -10.10 14.79 -38.21
CA LYS A 106 -11.41 15.19 -37.68
C LYS A 106 -12.55 14.26 -38.11
N GLU A 107 -12.45 13.63 -39.28
CA GLU A 107 -13.47 12.68 -39.74
C GLU A 107 -13.41 11.41 -38.89
N MET A 108 -12.20 10.90 -38.63
CA MET A 108 -12.00 9.76 -37.75
C MET A 108 -12.40 10.06 -36.29
N GLU A 109 -12.19 11.30 -35.84
CA GLU A 109 -12.60 11.75 -34.50
C GLU A 109 -14.10 11.54 -34.24
N GLN A 110 -14.93 11.87 -35.23
CA GLN A 110 -16.40 11.76 -35.12
C GLN A 110 -16.90 10.32 -35.02
N LEU A 111 -16.07 9.35 -35.39
CA LEU A 111 -16.40 7.92 -35.28
C LEU A 111 -16.21 7.38 -33.86
N VAL A 112 -15.49 8.09 -32.99
CA VAL A 112 -15.23 7.66 -31.61
C VAL A 112 -16.44 7.97 -30.73
N LYS A 113 -17.04 6.91 -30.19
CA LYS A 113 -18.26 6.93 -29.36
C LYS A 113 -18.03 6.39 -27.94
N ILE A 114 -16.82 5.93 -27.63
CA ILE A 114 -16.44 5.48 -26.28
C ILE A 114 -15.47 6.47 -25.63
N PRO A 115 -15.58 6.70 -24.31
CA PRO A 115 -14.62 7.55 -23.60
C PRO A 115 -13.25 6.90 -23.59
N SER A 116 -12.20 7.72 -23.57
CA SER A 116 -10.83 7.22 -23.53
C SER A 116 -9.90 8.03 -22.61
N LEU A 117 -8.93 7.33 -22.04
CA LEU A 117 -7.99 7.81 -21.03
C LEU A 117 -6.56 7.45 -21.40
N PHE A 118 -5.61 8.29 -21.02
CA PHE A 118 -4.18 8.03 -21.13
C PHE A 118 -3.54 7.94 -19.75
N THR A 119 -2.73 6.92 -19.48
CA THR A 119 -2.05 6.76 -18.18
C THR A 119 -0.55 6.44 -18.35
N GLY A 120 0.20 6.57 -17.26
CA GLY A 120 1.62 6.25 -17.20
C GLY A 120 1.92 4.74 -17.27
N GLN A 121 3.19 4.40 -17.44
CA GLN A 121 3.62 3.00 -17.52
C GLN A 121 3.36 2.23 -16.21
N SER A 122 3.50 2.87 -15.05
CA SER A 122 3.39 2.22 -13.74
C SER A 122 2.00 1.63 -13.51
N ALA A 123 0.96 2.30 -14.00
CA ALA A 123 -0.41 1.77 -13.98
C ALA A 123 -0.47 0.43 -14.71
N SER A 124 0.02 0.38 -15.96
CA SER A 124 0.03 -0.84 -16.76
C SER A 124 0.92 -1.93 -16.16
N LEU A 125 2.11 -1.61 -15.65
CA LEU A 125 2.99 -2.61 -15.03
C LEU A 125 2.36 -3.22 -13.77
N HIS A 126 1.70 -2.42 -12.93
CA HIS A 126 1.00 -2.93 -11.78
C HIS A 126 -0.16 -3.84 -12.22
N LEU A 127 -0.98 -3.37 -13.16
CA LEU A 127 -2.09 -4.15 -13.70
C LEU A 127 -1.62 -5.45 -14.33
N GLN A 128 -0.59 -5.42 -15.17
CA GLN A 128 -0.03 -6.62 -15.80
C GLN A 128 0.40 -7.66 -14.76
N ARG A 129 1.00 -7.26 -13.62
CA ARG A 129 1.32 -8.20 -12.53
C ARG A 129 0.06 -8.85 -11.95
N VAL A 130 -1.01 -8.08 -11.75
CA VAL A 130 -2.30 -8.60 -11.26
C VAL A 130 -2.96 -9.51 -12.30
N LEU A 131 -2.83 -9.18 -13.59
CA LEU A 131 -3.38 -9.91 -14.72
C LEU A 131 -2.60 -11.19 -15.09
N GLN A 132 -1.39 -11.42 -14.57
CA GLN A 132 -0.59 -12.62 -14.92
C GLN A 132 -1.35 -13.94 -14.70
N CYS A 133 -2.31 -13.96 -13.76
CA CYS A 133 -3.12 -15.13 -13.45
C CYS A 133 -4.61 -14.98 -13.84
N LYS A 134 -5.02 -13.85 -14.42
CA LYS A 134 -6.44 -13.52 -14.69
C LYS A 134 -6.60 -12.89 -16.07
N LYS A 135 -7.79 -13.03 -16.69
CA LYS A 135 -8.09 -12.36 -17.97
C LYS A 135 -8.27 -10.84 -17.84
N GLY A 136 -8.56 -10.36 -16.63
CA GLY A 136 -8.91 -8.98 -16.32
C GLY A 136 -9.05 -8.80 -14.81
N GLU A 137 -9.22 -7.55 -14.38
CA GLU A 137 -9.43 -7.20 -12.97
C GLU A 137 -10.42 -6.05 -12.84
N TYR A 138 -11.20 -6.03 -11.75
CA TYR A 138 -12.07 -4.90 -11.45
C TYR A 138 -11.26 -3.72 -10.89
N ILE A 139 -11.48 -2.54 -11.43
CA ILE A 139 -10.90 -1.28 -10.97
C ILE A 139 -11.98 -0.22 -10.78
N GLN A 140 -11.65 0.82 -10.02
CA GLN A 140 -12.50 2.00 -9.87
C GLN A 140 -11.95 3.16 -10.70
N LEU A 141 -12.78 3.71 -11.59
CA LEU A 141 -12.52 4.97 -12.27
C LEU A 141 -13.07 6.11 -11.41
N LEU A 142 -12.16 6.95 -10.92
CA LEU A 142 -12.50 8.05 -10.03
C LEU A 142 -12.46 9.40 -10.77
N PRO A 143 -13.48 10.25 -10.60
CA PRO A 143 -13.46 11.61 -11.12
C PRO A 143 -12.46 12.48 -10.34
N PRO A 144 -11.96 13.58 -10.94
CA PRO A 144 -10.93 14.44 -10.34
C PRO A 144 -11.30 14.98 -8.95
N LYS A 145 -12.60 15.22 -8.72
CA LYS A 145 -13.11 15.78 -7.46
C LYS A 145 -13.06 14.79 -6.27
N ARG A 146 -12.92 13.48 -6.52
CA ARG A 146 -12.96 12.42 -5.48
C ARG A 146 -11.68 11.58 -5.39
N GLY A 147 -10.76 11.70 -6.37
CA GLY A 147 -9.58 10.85 -6.50
C GLY A 147 -8.67 10.78 -5.26
N LEU A 148 -8.53 11.89 -4.53
CA LEU A 148 -7.69 11.90 -3.32
C LEU A 148 -8.38 11.36 -2.06
N SER A 149 -9.70 11.51 -1.91
CA SER A 149 -10.39 11.07 -0.69
C SER A 149 -10.75 9.58 -0.72
N ALA A 150 -11.02 9.00 -1.89
CA ALA A 150 -11.50 7.62 -2.01
C ALA A 150 -10.47 6.55 -1.57
N CYS A 151 -9.18 6.73 -1.89
CA CYS A 151 -8.14 5.84 -1.35
C CYS A 151 -7.85 6.11 0.14
N GLU A 152 -8.17 7.30 0.65
CA GLU A 152 -7.96 7.65 2.06
C GLU A 152 -9.02 7.04 2.98
N ASP A 153 -10.25 6.85 2.49
CA ASP A 153 -11.35 6.24 3.26
C ASP A 153 -11.21 4.72 3.44
N SER A 154 -10.46 4.04 2.55
CA SER A 154 -10.18 2.60 2.67
C SER A 154 -9.27 2.26 3.86
N VAL A 155 -8.37 3.18 4.25
CA VAL A 155 -7.52 3.03 5.44
C VAL A 155 -8.31 3.28 6.74
N LYS A 156 -9.25 4.23 6.72
CA LYS A 156 -10.04 4.60 7.90
C LYS A 156 -11.11 3.56 8.26
N THR A 157 -11.65 2.83 7.27
CA THR A 157 -12.69 1.80 7.50
C THR A 157 -12.13 0.51 8.14
N LEU A 158 -10.81 0.27 8.10
CA LEU A 158 -10.14 -0.83 8.81
C LEU A 158 -9.67 -0.46 10.22
N GLN A 159 -9.51 0.83 10.55
CA GLN A 159 -9.21 1.30 11.92
C GLN A 159 -10.46 1.60 12.75
N GLY A 160 -11.64 1.65 12.13
CA GLY A 160 -12.91 2.05 12.74
C GLY A 160 -13.77 0.94 13.33
N ARG A 161 -13.25 -0.28 13.60
CA ARG A 161 -13.95 -1.22 14.50
C ARG A 161 -13.39 -1.03 15.91
N PRO A 162 -14.11 -0.38 16.84
CA PRO A 162 -13.76 -0.45 18.25
C PRO A 162 -14.03 -1.88 18.70
N THR A 163 -13.05 -2.76 18.53
CA THR A 163 -13.07 -4.08 19.14
C THR A 163 -13.11 -3.85 20.64
N TRP A 164 -14.20 -4.30 21.28
CA TRP A 164 -14.43 -4.27 22.72
C TRP A 164 -13.21 -4.77 23.55
N GLN A 165 -12.31 -5.52 22.92
CA GLN A 165 -11.00 -5.93 23.46
C GLN A 165 -10.15 -4.80 24.05
N GLY A 166 -10.14 -3.59 23.48
CA GLY A 166 -9.31 -2.48 23.99
C GLY A 166 -9.77 -1.94 25.35
N PHE A 167 -11.08 -2.04 25.65
CA PHE A 167 -11.65 -1.53 26.89
C PHE A 167 -11.35 -2.46 28.07
N TRP A 168 -11.44 -3.78 27.85
CA TRP A 168 -11.13 -4.79 28.87
C TRP A 168 -9.64 -4.79 29.24
N VAL A 169 -8.74 -4.62 28.27
CA VAL A 169 -7.29 -4.58 28.53
C VAL A 169 -6.92 -3.35 29.39
N ARG A 170 -7.54 -2.19 29.15
CA ARG A 170 -7.32 -1.00 29.97
C ARG A 170 -7.89 -1.14 31.39
N LEU A 171 -9.00 -1.86 31.56
CA LEU A 171 -9.61 -2.09 32.88
C LEU A 171 -8.78 -3.03 33.77
N CYS A 172 -8.01 -3.97 33.19
CA CYS A 172 -7.21 -4.93 33.95
C CYS A 172 -5.83 -4.43 34.39
N ILE A 173 -5.20 -3.50 33.66
CA ILE A 173 -3.82 -3.05 33.96
C ILE A 173 -3.77 -2.12 35.18
N VAL A 174 -4.79 -1.25 35.34
CA VAL A 174 -4.85 -0.29 36.45
C VAL A 174 -4.91 -0.96 37.84
N PRO A 175 -5.79 -1.94 38.10
CA PRO A 175 -5.82 -2.61 39.41
C PRO A 175 -4.56 -3.42 39.70
N ALA A 176 -3.94 -4.05 38.69
CA ALA A 176 -2.71 -4.82 38.88
C ALA A 176 -1.53 -3.94 39.32
N ALA A 177 -1.39 -2.74 38.73
CA ALA A 177 -0.35 -1.79 39.14
C ALA A 177 -0.55 -1.29 40.58
N ILE A 178 -1.79 -1.02 40.97
CA ILE A 178 -2.12 -0.60 42.34
C ILE A 178 -1.81 -1.72 43.35
N SER A 179 -2.16 -2.98 43.04
CA SER A 179 -1.83 -4.13 43.89
C SER A 179 -0.32 -4.33 44.05
N VAL A 180 0.49 -4.10 43.01
CA VAL A 180 1.96 -4.17 43.10
C VAL A 180 2.50 -3.04 43.97
N VAL A 181 2.02 -1.82 43.83
CA VAL A 181 2.49 -0.67 44.65
C VAL A 181 2.09 -0.83 46.11
N VAL A 182 0.85 -1.28 46.38
CA VAL A 182 0.38 -1.60 47.74
C VAL A 182 1.18 -2.77 48.32
N GLY A 183 1.36 -3.86 47.58
CA GLY A 183 2.17 -5.00 48.01
C GLY A 183 3.62 -4.62 48.31
N PHE A 184 4.22 -3.76 47.50
CA PHE A 184 5.61 -3.30 47.68
C PHE A 184 5.78 -2.34 48.87
N THR A 185 4.78 -1.49 49.13
CA THR A 185 4.78 -0.61 50.31
C THR A 185 4.54 -1.38 51.61
N TRP A 186 3.68 -2.40 51.60
CA TRP A 186 3.51 -3.33 52.71
C TRP A 186 4.77 -4.18 52.95
N TYR A 187 5.40 -4.68 51.89
CA TYR A 187 6.67 -5.42 51.97
C TYR A 187 7.78 -4.59 52.61
N LYS A 188 7.94 -3.32 52.20
CA LYS A 188 8.92 -2.40 52.79
C LYS A 188 8.60 -2.03 54.25
N ARG A 189 7.32 -2.01 54.67
CA ARG A 189 6.95 -1.75 56.07
C ARG A 189 7.17 -2.97 56.97
N ALA A 190 6.94 -4.18 56.46
CA ALA A 190 7.14 -5.43 57.20
C ALA A 190 8.63 -5.74 57.41
N HIS A 191 9.47 -5.48 56.40
CA HIS A 191 10.92 -5.61 56.51
C HIS A 191 11.59 -4.29 56.88
N LYS A 192 11.46 -3.87 58.15
CA LYS A 192 12.40 -2.91 58.76
C LYS A 192 13.77 -3.58 58.88
N THR A 193 14.62 -3.49 57.86
CA THR A 193 16.05 -3.81 57.99
C THR A 193 16.71 -2.78 58.90
N LYS A 194 17.00 -3.17 60.15
CA LYS A 194 17.97 -2.46 60.99
C LYS A 194 19.34 -2.64 60.33
N GLN A 195 19.89 -1.60 59.72
CA GLN A 195 21.31 -1.57 59.37
C GLN A 195 22.13 -1.39 60.65
N PRO A 196 23.15 -2.24 60.93
CA PRO A 196 24.14 -1.91 61.95
C PRO A 196 25.06 -0.84 61.38
N THR A 197 25.15 0.30 62.07
CA THR A 197 26.15 1.34 61.82
C THR A 197 27.50 0.86 62.36
N TYR A 198 28.50 0.74 61.49
CA TYR A 198 29.87 0.38 61.85
C TYR A 198 30.73 1.66 61.92
N ARG A 199 31.66 1.72 62.89
CA ARG A 199 32.65 2.81 63.01
C ARG A 199 34.05 2.30 62.61
N GLN A 200 34.90 3.24 62.24
CA GLN A 200 36.27 2.99 61.78
C GLN A 200 37.12 2.40 62.91
N GLY A 201 37.60 1.15 62.73
CA GLY A 201 38.53 0.50 63.67
C GLY A 201 38.39 -1.03 63.81
N ASP A 202 37.31 -1.61 63.32
CA ASP A 202 37.01 -3.03 63.54
C ASP A 202 37.75 -3.98 62.57
N LEU A 203 38.25 -5.11 63.10
CA LEU A 203 39.09 -6.10 62.40
C LEU A 203 38.28 -7.08 61.53
N TYR A 204 38.63 -7.15 60.24
CA TYR A 204 37.98 -8.03 59.25
C TYR A 204 38.64 -9.42 59.17
N LYS A 205 37.85 -10.51 59.13
CA LYS A 205 38.35 -11.89 58.95
C LYS A 205 37.95 -12.59 57.64
N ALA A 206 37.22 -11.96 56.71
CA ALA A 206 36.96 -12.53 55.38
C ALA A 206 36.53 -11.47 54.34
N CYS A 207 36.97 -11.65 53.09
CA CYS A 207 36.77 -10.77 51.94
C CYS A 207 35.33 -10.81 51.38
N MET A 208 34.77 -9.64 51.03
CA MET A 208 33.38 -9.40 50.62
C MET A 208 33.08 -9.63 49.12
N LEU A 209 33.73 -10.60 48.47
CA LEU A 209 33.37 -11.01 47.11
C LEU A 209 33.39 -12.52 46.97
N CYS A 210 32.39 -13.17 47.58
CA CYS A 210 32.01 -14.55 47.30
C CYS A 210 30.49 -14.71 47.37
N MET A 211 29.80 -14.52 46.23
CA MET A 211 28.54 -15.22 45.95
C MET A 211 28.83 -16.15 44.76
N ALA A 212 29.07 -17.43 45.09
CA ALA A 212 29.27 -18.57 44.18
C ALA A 212 27.99 -18.84 43.34
N LYS A 213 27.97 -19.57 42.20
CA LYS A 213 28.67 -20.81 41.81
C LYS A 213 28.84 -20.88 40.28
N TYR A 214 29.99 -21.40 39.85
CA TYR A 214 30.34 -21.78 38.48
C TYR A 214 29.88 -23.22 38.19
N LYS A 215 29.28 -23.50 37.03
CA LYS A 215 29.11 -24.86 36.50
C LYS A 215 30.16 -25.07 35.40
N LYS A 216 31.12 -25.98 35.66
CA LYS A 216 32.20 -26.39 34.75
C LYS A 216 31.64 -26.82 33.38
N GLN A 217 32.13 -26.24 32.28
CA GLN A 217 33.08 -26.91 31.39
C GLN A 217 33.62 -25.92 30.35
N ASP A 218 34.87 -26.16 29.98
CA ASP A 218 35.67 -25.56 28.90
C ASP A 218 36.34 -24.20 29.16
N ALA A 219 37.66 -24.30 29.08
CA ALA A 219 38.64 -23.28 29.35
C ALA A 219 38.73 -22.29 28.19
N LEU A 220 38.79 -20.99 28.50
CA LEU A 220 39.59 -20.06 27.70
C LEU A 220 40.10 -18.92 28.60
N LYS A 221 41.43 -18.79 28.68
CA LYS A 221 42.11 -17.64 29.27
C LYS A 221 41.79 -16.40 28.44
N MET A 222 41.12 -15.41 29.00
CA MET A 222 41.10 -14.06 28.47
C MET A 222 41.85 -13.14 29.45
N LYS A 223 43.05 -12.74 29.04
CA LYS A 223 43.96 -11.86 29.76
C LYS A 223 43.61 -10.42 29.33
N ILE A 224 43.04 -9.62 30.21
CA ILE A 224 42.78 -8.20 29.95
C ILE A 224 43.99 -7.40 30.45
N LEU A 225 44.66 -6.70 29.53
CA LEU A 225 45.70 -5.71 29.83
C LEU A 225 45.07 -4.41 30.37
N PRO A 226 45.76 -3.67 31.26
CA PRO A 226 45.32 -2.36 31.72
C PRO A 226 45.57 -1.26 30.66
N PRO A 227 44.76 -0.18 30.68
CA PRO A 227 44.94 0.97 29.80
C PRO A 227 46.05 1.89 30.31
N SER A 228 47.04 2.17 29.47
CA SER A 228 48.02 3.25 29.65
C SER A 228 47.52 4.53 28.96
N LEU A 229 47.66 5.65 29.67
CA LEU A 229 47.47 7.02 29.20
C LEU A 229 48.35 7.35 27.98
N THR A 230 47.87 8.21 27.08
CA THR A 230 48.54 9.48 26.69
C THR A 230 47.65 10.36 25.79
N SER A 231 47.90 11.66 25.91
CA SER A 231 47.24 12.83 25.31
C SER A 231 47.36 12.96 23.79
N HIS A 232 46.40 13.66 23.20
CA HIS A 232 46.61 14.58 22.08
C HIS A 232 45.79 15.85 22.32
#